data_AF-A0A8T3VIM4-F1
#
_entry.id   AF-A0A8T3VIM4-F1
#
_cell.length_a   1.000
_cell.length_b   1.000
_cell.length_c   1.000
_cell.angle_alpha   90.00
_cell.angle_beta   90.00
_cell.angle_gamma   90.00
#
_symmetry.space_group_name_H-M   'P 1'
#
loop_
_entity.id
_entity.type
_entity.pdbx_description
1 polymer ?
#
loop_
_entity_poly.entity_id
_entity_poly.type
_entity_poly.pdbx_seq_one_letter_code
_entity_poly.pdbx_strand_id
1 'polypeptide(L)'
;MILDIYKDSFEFASKKVSSLLILGVLSLFNILIIPMVFFYGYNYRVVKLSTQSMINGGDVPPEFNDFKVMFIDGLKYILVCLVYLIIPVVCIVASFSFGSFNSILFIIGCILLLICLLLVYTAIPHMAVNDDSLKSAFALSDLLEIISSIGYGRYILNYIGVYLITFVVLIVVILILSLIFAVLGIASVSISANGFGAVNMLATIIMNFVLFFLVMPYMVMFQNRCMGLVYSLGS
;
A
#
# COMPACT_ATOMS: atom_id res chain seq x y z
N MET A 1 -18.90 10.57 4.97
CA MET A 1 -17.52 11.01 5.25
C MET A 1 -16.47 9.98 4.82
N ILE A 2 -16.32 8.81 5.48
CA ILE A 2 -15.33 7.79 5.05
C ILE A 2 -15.61 7.25 3.63
N LEU A 3 -16.88 7.02 3.29
CA LEU A 3 -17.25 6.60 1.94
C LEU A 3 -16.94 7.68 0.89
N ASP A 4 -17.02 8.96 1.25
CA ASP A 4 -16.66 10.07 0.37
C ASP A 4 -15.14 10.11 0.14
N ILE A 5 -14.35 9.81 1.18
CA ILE A 5 -12.89 9.63 1.07
C ILE A 5 -12.57 8.49 0.10
N TYR A 6 -13.26 7.35 0.19
CA TYR A 6 -13.02 6.23 -0.73
C TYR A 6 -13.38 6.59 -2.17
N LYS A 7 -14.52 7.25 -2.38
CA LYS A 7 -14.93 7.71 -3.71
C LYS A 7 -13.92 8.71 -4.29
N ASP A 8 -13.52 9.73 -3.53
CA ASP A 8 -12.50 10.70 -3.93
C ASP A 8 -11.17 9.99 -4.25
N SER A 9 -10.77 9.03 -3.43
CA SER A 9 -9.51 8.30 -3.59
C SER A 9 -9.48 7.45 -4.86
N PHE A 10 -10.61 6.83 -5.24
CA PHE A 10 -10.73 6.10 -6.50
C PHE A 10 -10.69 7.02 -7.72
N GLU A 11 -11.38 8.16 -7.64
CA GLU A 11 -11.36 9.16 -8.70
C GLU A 11 -9.94 9.71 -8.87
N PHE A 12 -9.31 10.14 -7.77
CA PHE A 12 -7.94 10.62 -7.72
C PHE A 12 -6.97 9.62 -8.35
N ALA A 13 -7.06 8.33 -7.99
CA ALA A 13 -6.18 7.30 -8.53
C ALA A 13 -6.28 7.18 -10.06
N SER A 14 -7.45 7.42 -10.63
CA SER A 14 -7.67 7.30 -12.09
C SER A 14 -7.36 8.57 -12.90
N LYS A 15 -7.23 9.73 -12.26
CA LYS A 15 -7.10 11.03 -12.97
C LYS A 15 -5.85 11.16 -13.82
N LYS A 16 -4.75 10.47 -13.48
CA LYS A 16 -3.47 10.62 -14.19
C LYS A 16 -2.82 9.28 -14.53
N VAL A 17 -3.11 8.82 -15.75
CA VAL A 17 -2.61 7.56 -16.29
C VAL A 17 -1.08 7.53 -16.38
N SER A 18 -0.42 8.65 -16.71
CA SER A 18 1.05 8.69 -16.80
C SER A 18 1.72 8.36 -15.47
N SER A 19 1.24 8.94 -14.37
CA SER A 19 1.76 8.63 -13.04
C SER A 19 1.46 7.18 -12.64
N LEU A 20 0.27 6.65 -12.96
CA LEU A 20 -0.05 5.24 -12.74
C LEU A 20 0.90 4.30 -13.49
N LEU A 21 1.20 4.58 -14.76
CA LEU A 21 2.08 3.75 -15.57
C LEU A 21 3.51 3.74 -15.02
N ILE A 22 4.04 4.91 -14.62
CA ILE A 22 5.38 4.97 -14.01
C ILE A 22 5.38 4.24 -12.66
N LEU A 23 4.34 4.40 -11.84
CA LEU A 23 4.21 3.65 -10.59
C LEU A 23 4.10 2.15 -10.83
N GLY A 24 3.45 1.72 -11.92
CA GLY A 24 3.39 0.33 -12.37
C GLY A 24 4.76 -0.22 -12.77
N VAL A 25 5.57 0.54 -13.53
CA VAL A 25 6.95 0.16 -13.83
C VAL A 25 7.74 0.00 -12.54
N LEU A 26 7.65 0.96 -11.62
CA LEU A 26 8.33 0.90 -10.33
C LEU A 26 7.87 -0.29 -9.48
N SER A 27 6.58 -0.64 -9.54
CA SER A 27 6.03 -1.80 -8.84
C SER A 27 6.59 -3.12 -9.36
N LEU A 28 6.75 -3.28 -10.68
CA LEU A 28 7.38 -4.47 -11.28
C LEU A 28 8.84 -4.64 -10.85
N PHE A 29 9.59 -3.55 -10.74
CA PHE A 29 11.01 -3.57 -10.38
C PHE A 29 11.27 -3.34 -8.89
N ASN A 30 10.25 -3.40 -8.04
CA ASN A 30 10.35 -3.12 -6.60
C ASN A 30 11.26 -4.12 -5.83
N ILE A 31 11.66 -5.24 -6.47
CA ILE A 31 12.71 -6.13 -5.94
C ILE A 31 14.09 -5.47 -5.89
N LEU A 32 14.31 -4.44 -6.71
CA LEU A 32 15.55 -3.68 -6.76
C LEU A 32 15.48 -2.50 -5.79
N ILE A 33 16.58 -2.24 -5.08
CA ILE A 33 16.65 -1.18 -4.06
C ILE A 33 16.30 0.20 -4.63
N ILE A 34 16.83 0.56 -5.81
CA ILE A 34 16.62 1.90 -6.39
C ILE A 34 15.15 2.13 -6.77
N PRO A 35 14.50 1.28 -7.59
CA PRO A 35 13.06 1.36 -7.85
C PRO A 35 12.20 1.33 -6.59
N MET A 36 12.58 0.53 -5.59
CA MET A 36 11.89 0.48 -4.30
C MET A 36 11.89 1.84 -3.60
N VAL A 37 13.03 2.51 -3.53
CA VAL A 37 13.12 3.86 -2.92
C VAL A 37 12.22 4.85 -3.67
N PHE A 38 12.23 4.85 -5.00
CA PHE A 38 11.35 5.73 -5.78
C PHE A 38 9.86 5.40 -5.61
N PHE A 39 9.50 4.11 -5.51
CA PHE A 39 8.14 3.66 -5.26
C PHE A 39 7.60 4.25 -3.95
N TYR A 40 8.36 4.10 -2.85
CA TYR A 40 7.97 4.67 -1.56
C TYR A 40 8.05 6.20 -1.52
N GLY A 41 8.99 6.80 -2.24
CA GLY A 41 9.08 8.26 -2.35
C GLY A 41 7.88 8.88 -3.06
N TYR A 42 7.40 8.24 -4.12
CA TYR A 42 6.17 8.67 -4.78
C TYR A 42 4.94 8.47 -3.88
N ASN A 43 4.85 7.33 -3.17
CA ASN A 43 3.79 7.09 -2.19
C ASN A 43 3.75 8.19 -1.12
N TYR A 44 4.91 8.61 -0.62
CA TYR A 44 5.02 9.71 0.33
C TYR A 44 4.47 11.03 -0.23
N ARG A 45 4.79 11.37 -1.48
CA ARG A 45 4.24 12.57 -2.13
C ARG A 45 2.72 12.54 -2.26
N VAL A 46 2.14 11.38 -2.58
CA VAL A 46 0.69 11.22 -2.61
C VAL A 46 0.10 11.46 -1.23
N VAL A 47 0.69 10.88 -0.18
CA VAL A 47 0.25 11.12 1.21
C VAL A 47 0.36 12.61 1.57
N LYS A 48 1.50 13.25 1.29
CA LYS A 48 1.75 14.67 1.58
C LYS A 48 0.74 15.58 0.90
N LEU A 49 0.50 15.39 -0.40
CA LEU A 49 -0.54 16.12 -1.13
C LEU A 49 -1.90 15.91 -0.44
N SER A 50 -2.22 14.67 -0.09
CA SER A 50 -3.52 14.32 0.49
C SER A 50 -3.76 14.91 1.87
N THR A 51 -2.71 15.17 2.66
CA THR A 51 -2.83 15.87 3.94
C THR A 51 -3.11 17.38 3.80
N GLN A 52 -2.79 17.97 2.64
CA GLN A 52 -2.99 19.39 2.35
C GLN A 52 -4.25 19.67 1.54
N SER A 53 -4.86 18.61 1.00
CA SER A 53 -6.04 18.64 0.14
C SER A 53 -7.35 18.54 0.94
N MET A 54 -8.46 18.88 0.27
CA MET A 54 -9.82 18.64 0.77
C MET A 54 -10.47 17.46 0.04
N ILE A 55 -11.41 16.78 0.69
CA ILE A 55 -12.24 15.75 0.05
C ILE A 55 -13.03 16.39 -1.10
N ASN A 56 -12.98 15.80 -2.30
CA ASN A 56 -13.55 16.35 -3.54
C ASN A 56 -12.90 17.68 -3.98
N GLY A 57 -11.67 17.97 -3.56
CA GLY A 57 -10.93 19.18 -3.93
C GLY A 57 -10.50 19.25 -5.40
N GLY A 58 -10.77 18.21 -6.19
CA GLY A 58 -10.40 18.17 -7.60
C GLY A 58 -8.92 17.85 -7.86
N ASP A 59 -8.16 17.46 -6.83
CA ASP A 59 -6.72 17.19 -6.92
C ASP A 59 -6.38 16.12 -7.97
N VAL A 60 -5.18 16.23 -8.52
CA VAL A 60 -4.60 15.29 -9.48
C VAL A 60 -3.35 14.62 -8.89
N PRO A 61 -3.06 13.36 -9.23
CA PRO A 61 -1.83 12.70 -8.79
C PRO A 61 -0.56 13.51 -9.12
N PRO A 62 0.42 13.56 -8.19
CA PRO A 62 1.68 14.25 -8.42
C PRO A 62 2.42 13.77 -9.67
N GLU A 63 3.26 14.63 -10.22
CA GLU A 63 4.18 14.25 -11.29
C GLU A 63 5.44 13.59 -10.76
N PHE A 64 6.03 12.74 -11.61
CA PHE A 64 7.37 12.21 -11.41
C PHE A 64 8.42 13.26 -11.80
N ASN A 65 8.53 14.30 -10.98
CA ASN A 65 9.54 15.35 -11.07
C ASN A 65 10.45 15.33 -9.82
N ASP A 66 11.48 16.18 -9.80
CA ASP A 66 12.36 16.36 -8.63
C ASP A 66 12.85 15.04 -8.02
N PHE A 67 13.38 14.15 -8.87
CA PHE A 67 13.79 12.78 -8.49
C PHE A 67 14.71 12.74 -7.26
N LYS A 68 15.57 13.75 -7.07
CA LYS A 68 16.42 13.87 -5.89
C LYS A 68 15.61 13.97 -4.59
N VAL A 69 14.57 14.82 -4.59
CA VAL A 69 13.69 14.98 -3.43
C VAL A 69 12.89 13.71 -3.22
N MET A 70 12.33 13.13 -4.29
CA MET A 70 11.59 11.86 -4.23
C MET A 70 12.43 10.73 -3.63
N PHE A 71 13.71 10.65 -3.99
CA PHE A 71 14.61 9.63 -3.48
C PHE A 71 14.84 9.79 -1.97
N ILE A 72 15.05 11.02 -1.49
CA ILE A 72 15.21 11.32 -0.06
C ILE A 72 13.92 10.99 0.70
N ASP A 73 12.77 11.39 0.16
CA ASP A 73 11.45 11.09 0.72
C ASP A 73 11.22 9.58 0.84
N GLY A 74 11.61 8.83 -0.19
CA GLY A 74 11.54 7.36 -0.18
C GLY A 74 12.40 6.72 0.89
N LEU A 75 13.62 7.21 1.09
CA LEU A 75 14.49 6.74 2.18
C LEU A 75 13.87 7.03 3.55
N LYS A 76 13.30 8.23 3.75
CA LYS A 76 12.63 8.58 5.01
C LYS A 76 11.43 7.68 5.27
N TYR A 77 10.57 7.47 4.26
CA TYR A 77 9.42 6.58 4.35
C TYR A 77 9.85 5.16 4.77
N ILE A 78 10.82 4.58 4.06
CA ILE A 78 11.33 3.24 4.35
C ILE A 78 11.93 3.18 5.76
N LEU A 79 12.70 4.19 6.17
CA LEU A 79 13.29 4.25 7.51
C LEU A 79 12.21 4.21 8.59
N VAL A 80 11.15 5.01 8.46
CA VAL A 80 10.02 5.01 9.40
C VAL A 80 9.40 3.62 9.48
N CYS A 81 9.07 3.01 8.34
CA CYS A 81 8.52 1.65 8.31
C CYS A 81 9.45 0.63 8.98
N LEU A 82 10.75 0.66 8.68
CA LEU A 82 11.73 -0.25 9.27
C LEU A 82 11.79 -0.10 10.80
N VAL A 83 11.89 1.14 11.31
CA VAL A 83 11.98 1.37 12.77
C VAL A 83 10.76 0.85 13.50
N TYR A 84 9.55 1.07 12.96
CA TYR A 84 8.32 0.52 13.54
C TYR A 84 8.24 -1.01 13.48
N LEU A 85 8.89 -1.65 12.49
CA LEU A 85 8.88 -3.10 12.32
C LEU A 85 9.96 -3.84 13.13
N ILE A 86 11.01 -3.16 13.62
CA ILE A 86 12.12 -3.80 14.36
C ILE A 86 11.60 -4.63 15.55
N ILE A 87 10.85 -4.01 16.46
CA ILE A 87 10.42 -4.67 17.70
C ILE A 87 9.48 -5.86 17.41
N PRO A 88 8.40 -5.69 16.60
CA PRO A 88 7.53 -6.82 16.26
C PRO A 88 8.27 -7.99 15.59
N VAL A 89 9.15 -7.69 14.63
CA VAL A 89 9.91 -8.73 13.90
C VAL A 89 10.87 -9.45 14.83
N VAL A 90 11.58 -8.74 15.71
CA VAL A 90 12.46 -9.37 16.71
C VAL A 90 11.67 -10.31 17.63
N CYS A 91 10.49 -9.90 18.11
CA CYS A 91 9.63 -10.78 18.91
C CYS A 91 9.19 -12.03 18.14
N ILE A 92 8.77 -11.87 16.87
CA ILE A 92 8.33 -12.99 16.04
C ILE A 92 9.50 -13.94 15.78
N VAL A 93 10.67 -13.45 15.36
CA VAL A 93 11.85 -14.29 15.09
C VAL A 93 12.32 -14.99 16.36
N ALA A 94 12.36 -14.28 17.49
CA ALA A 94 12.75 -14.85 18.77
C ALA A 94 11.83 -16.01 19.19
N SER A 95 10.56 -16.01 18.77
CA SER A 95 9.59 -17.07 19.09
C SER A 95 9.90 -18.42 18.45
N PHE A 96 10.77 -18.46 17.42
CA PHE A 96 11.24 -19.68 16.75
C PHE A 96 12.63 -20.15 17.23
N SER A 97 13.18 -19.54 18.28
CA SER A 97 14.54 -19.83 18.73
C SER A 97 14.67 -21.22 19.37
N PHE A 98 15.85 -21.83 19.23
CA PHE A 98 16.24 -23.07 19.93
C PHE A 98 15.40 -24.32 19.60
N GLY A 99 14.87 -24.43 18.38
CA GLY A 99 14.15 -25.62 17.94
C GLY A 99 12.79 -25.83 18.63
N SER A 100 12.31 -24.82 19.34
CA SER A 100 11.02 -24.80 20.02
C SER A 100 10.21 -23.59 19.58
N PHE A 101 8.89 -23.72 19.53
CA PHE A 101 7.98 -22.62 19.17
C PHE A 101 7.32 -22.04 20.42
N ASN A 102 7.60 -20.77 20.72
CA ASN A 102 6.97 -20.03 21.81
C ASN A 102 5.72 -19.29 21.30
N SER A 103 4.56 -19.95 21.42
CA SER A 103 3.28 -19.41 20.95
C SER A 103 2.88 -18.07 21.61
N ILE A 104 3.21 -17.86 22.89
CA ILE A 104 2.88 -16.62 23.60
C ILE A 104 3.68 -15.45 23.04
N LEU A 105 4.99 -15.63 22.87
CA LEU A 105 5.85 -14.59 22.30
C LEU A 105 5.49 -14.28 20.85
N PHE A 106 5.09 -15.30 20.08
CA PHE A 106 4.58 -15.13 18.73
C PHE A 106 3.31 -14.26 18.70
N ILE A 107 2.34 -14.55 19.57
CA ILE A 107 1.09 -13.77 19.69
C ILE A 107 1.40 -12.31 20.07
N ILE A 108 2.29 -12.08 21.05
CA ILE A 108 2.73 -10.74 21.43
C ILE A 108 3.36 -10.02 20.24
N GLY A 109 4.23 -10.69 19.49
CA GLY A 109 4.83 -10.17 18.27
C GLY A 109 3.81 -9.78 17.21
N CYS A 110 2.77 -10.60 16.99
CA CYS A 110 1.69 -10.30 16.06
C CYS A 110 0.83 -9.10 16.52
N ILE A 111 0.53 -8.98 17.81
CA ILE A 111 -0.22 -7.84 18.36
C ILE A 111 0.60 -6.55 18.21
N LEU A 112 1.90 -6.60 18.56
CA LEU A 112 2.81 -5.46 18.38
C LEU A 112 2.91 -5.07 16.91
N LEU A 113 2.99 -6.05 16.00
CA LEU A 113 3.01 -5.79 14.56
C LEU A 113 1.76 -5.01 14.13
N LEU A 114 0.58 -5.47 14.54
CA LEU A 114 -0.68 -4.79 14.21
C LEU A 114 -0.72 -3.35 14.75
N ILE A 115 -0.29 -3.14 16.00
CA ILE A 115 -0.23 -1.80 16.60
C ILE A 115 0.75 -0.90 15.85
N CYS A 116 1.96 -1.40 15.55
CA CYS A 116 2.96 -0.64 14.80
C CYS A 116 2.49 -0.29 13.38
N LEU A 117 1.79 -1.19 12.68
CA LEU A 117 1.21 -0.90 11.37
C LEU A 117 0.13 0.19 11.45
N LEU A 118 -0.72 0.15 12.48
CA LEU A 118 -1.70 1.20 12.74
C LEU A 118 -1.02 2.53 13.05
N LEU A 119 0.10 2.55 13.78
CA LEU A 119 0.84 3.79 14.06
C LEU A 119 1.55 4.33 12.81
N VAL A 120 2.11 3.46 11.96
CA VAL A 120 2.75 3.89 10.69
C VAL A 120 1.73 4.59 9.79
N TYR A 121 0.48 4.13 9.78
CA TYR A 121 -0.60 4.72 8.99
C TYR A 121 -0.90 6.18 9.35
N THR A 122 -0.60 6.64 10.58
CA THR A 122 -0.64 8.07 10.97
C THR A 122 0.73 8.74 11.00
N ALA A 123 1.79 8.00 11.31
CA ALA A 123 3.16 8.52 11.40
C ALA A 123 3.65 9.15 10.10
N ILE A 124 3.35 8.53 8.95
CA ILE A 124 3.81 9.04 7.65
C ILE A 124 3.10 10.36 7.27
N PRO A 125 1.77 10.49 7.35
CA PRO A 125 1.09 11.78 7.21
C PRO A 125 1.59 12.83 8.22
N HIS A 126 1.79 12.44 9.48
CA HIS A 126 2.30 13.34 10.51
C HIS A 126 3.70 13.86 10.18
N MET A 127 4.56 13.01 9.61
CA MET A 127 5.86 13.42 9.08
C MET A 127 5.71 14.43 7.94
N ALA A 128 4.76 14.22 7.04
CA ALA A 128 4.53 15.08 5.87
C ALA A 128 4.02 16.49 6.23
N VAL A 129 3.21 16.61 7.28
CA VAL A 129 2.70 17.91 7.77
C VAL A 129 3.73 18.66 8.61
N ASN A 130 4.67 17.94 9.25
CA ASN A 130 5.71 18.52 10.09
C ASN A 130 7.07 18.60 9.36
N ASP A 131 7.11 19.32 8.23
CA ASP A 131 8.32 19.66 7.47
C ASP A 131 9.21 18.46 7.10
N ASP A 132 8.59 17.31 6.79
CA ASP A 132 9.29 16.06 6.45
C ASP A 132 10.30 15.60 7.53
N SER A 133 10.05 15.96 8.80
CA SER A 133 10.92 15.65 9.94
C SER A 133 10.76 14.20 10.40
N LEU A 134 11.83 13.41 10.35
CA LEU A 134 11.79 12.03 10.86
C LEU A 134 11.39 11.94 12.34
N LYS A 135 11.71 12.96 13.14
CA LYS A 135 11.39 12.96 14.58
C LYS A 135 9.87 12.99 14.80
N SER A 136 9.12 13.73 13.99
CA SER A 136 7.66 13.82 14.14
C SER A 136 6.97 12.50 13.79
N ALA A 137 7.55 11.68 12.90
CA ALA A 137 7.04 10.34 12.62
C ALA A 137 7.00 9.43 13.86
N PHE A 138 7.82 9.71 14.89
CA PHE A 138 7.91 8.91 16.12
C PHE A 138 7.33 9.63 17.35
N ALA A 139 6.63 10.75 17.16
CA ALA A 139 5.99 11.48 18.24
C ALA A 139 4.71 10.77 18.70
N LEU A 140 4.86 9.66 19.45
CA LEU A 140 3.77 8.75 19.79
C LEU A 140 2.60 9.43 20.52
N SER A 141 2.85 10.44 21.34
CA SER A 141 1.80 11.23 22.00
C SER A 141 0.86 11.86 20.97
N ASP A 142 1.45 12.53 19.98
CA ASP A 142 0.75 13.31 18.98
C ASP A 142 0.00 12.38 18.03
N LEU A 143 0.62 11.25 17.66
CA LEU A 143 -0.04 10.22 16.85
C LEU A 143 -1.28 9.63 17.55
N LEU A 144 -1.19 9.36 18.85
CA LEU A 144 -2.31 8.83 19.62
C LEU A 144 -3.41 9.88 19.82
N GLU A 145 -3.06 11.15 19.98
CA GLU A 145 -4.01 12.26 20.06
C GLU A 145 -4.80 12.41 18.74
N ILE A 146 -4.11 12.32 17.60
CA ILE A 146 -4.74 12.36 16.26
C ILE A 146 -5.63 11.13 16.05
N ILE A 147 -5.19 9.93 16.44
CA ILE A 147 -6.04 8.73 16.35
C ILE A 147 -7.29 8.88 17.24
N SER A 148 -7.11 9.47 18.43
CA SER A 148 -8.18 9.77 19.37
C SER A 148 -9.18 10.78 18.80
N SER A 149 -8.72 11.85 18.15
CA SER A 149 -9.59 12.88 17.56
C SER A 149 -10.38 12.36 16.35
N ILE A 150 -9.80 11.46 15.54
CA ILE A 150 -10.54 10.72 14.48
C ILE A 150 -11.60 9.79 15.11
N GLY A 151 -11.27 9.23 16.28
CA GLY A 151 -12.00 8.18 16.98
C GLY A 151 -11.51 6.79 16.59
N TYR A 152 -11.02 6.03 17.57
CA TYR A 152 -10.42 4.69 17.39
C TYR A 152 -11.24 3.74 16.51
N GLY A 153 -12.55 3.67 16.72
CA GLY A 153 -13.43 2.81 15.93
C GLY A 153 -13.49 3.19 14.45
N ARG A 154 -13.55 4.51 14.16
CA ARG A 154 -13.55 5.02 12.78
C ARG A 154 -12.19 4.83 12.12
N TYR A 155 -11.12 5.06 12.86
CA TYR A 155 -9.75 4.86 12.41
C TYR A 155 -9.49 3.40 11.99
N ILE A 156 -9.78 2.45 12.90
CA ILE A 156 -9.60 1.01 12.65
C ILE A 156 -10.53 0.54 11.53
N LEU A 157 -11.79 0.99 11.51
CA LEU A 157 -12.73 0.64 10.44
C LEU A 157 -12.26 1.15 9.07
N ASN A 158 -11.66 2.34 9.01
CA ASN A 158 -11.06 2.85 7.80
C ASN A 158 -9.86 2.00 7.37
N TYR A 159 -8.94 1.73 8.29
CA TYR A 159 -7.77 0.88 8.02
C TYR A 159 -8.21 -0.48 7.44
N ILE A 160 -9.11 -1.18 8.13
CA ILE A 160 -9.65 -2.46 7.67
C ILE A 160 -10.40 -2.30 6.34
N GLY A 161 -11.20 -1.25 6.18
CA GLY A 161 -11.98 -0.98 4.97
C GLY A 161 -11.11 -0.81 3.73
N VAL A 162 -9.99 -0.08 3.84
CA VAL A 162 -9.03 0.12 2.76
C VAL A 162 -8.39 -1.20 2.33
N TYR A 163 -7.96 -2.05 3.28
CA TYR A 163 -7.40 -3.37 2.97
C TYR A 163 -8.46 -4.34 2.44
N LEU A 164 -9.70 -4.29 2.95
CA LEU A 164 -10.82 -5.09 2.47
C LEU A 164 -11.16 -4.75 1.02
N ILE A 165 -11.24 -3.45 0.68
CA ILE A 165 -11.48 -2.99 -0.69
C ILE A 165 -10.35 -3.49 -1.61
N THR A 166 -9.10 -3.34 -1.19
CA THR A 166 -7.94 -3.84 -1.94
C THR A 166 -8.03 -5.35 -2.18
N PHE A 167 -8.38 -6.11 -1.15
CA PHE A 167 -8.56 -7.56 -1.23
C PHE A 167 -9.68 -7.96 -2.20
N VAL A 168 -10.84 -7.29 -2.12
CA VAL A 168 -11.98 -7.54 -3.01
C VAL A 168 -11.62 -7.24 -4.47
N VAL A 169 -10.98 -6.10 -4.75
CA VAL A 169 -10.55 -5.75 -6.11
C VAL A 169 -9.57 -6.79 -6.66
N LEU A 170 -8.59 -7.22 -5.86
CA LEU A 170 -7.64 -8.26 -6.27
C LEU A 170 -8.33 -9.58 -6.60
N ILE A 171 -9.26 -10.05 -5.74
CA ILE A 171 -10.03 -11.26 -5.99
C ILE A 171 -10.82 -11.16 -7.29
N VAL A 172 -11.55 -10.05 -7.49
CA VAL A 172 -12.37 -9.85 -8.69
C VAL A 172 -11.50 -9.90 -9.95
N VAL A 173 -10.35 -9.24 -9.96
CA VAL A 173 -9.44 -9.27 -11.11
C VAL A 173 -8.87 -10.68 -11.34
N ILE A 174 -8.45 -11.38 -10.29
CA ILE A 174 -7.95 -12.75 -10.39
C ILE A 174 -9.02 -13.69 -10.94
N LEU A 175 -10.27 -13.58 -10.46
CA LEU A 175 -11.39 -14.39 -10.95
C LEU A 175 -11.69 -14.12 -12.42
N ILE A 176 -11.75 -12.86 -12.84
CA ILE A 176 -12.00 -12.51 -14.25
C ILE A 176 -10.88 -13.06 -15.15
N LEU A 177 -9.61 -12.83 -14.79
CA LEU A 177 -8.48 -13.30 -15.61
C LEU A 177 -8.40 -14.83 -15.65
N SER A 178 -8.59 -15.50 -14.51
CA SER A 178 -8.59 -16.96 -14.46
C SER A 178 -9.72 -17.58 -15.27
N LEU A 179 -10.91 -16.99 -15.28
CA LEU A 179 -12.02 -17.44 -16.14
C LEU A 179 -11.67 -17.26 -17.63
N ILE A 180 -11.12 -16.11 -18.02
CA ILE A 180 -10.69 -15.86 -19.41
C ILE A 180 -9.67 -16.91 -19.85
N PHE A 181 -8.63 -17.14 -19.05
CA PHE A 181 -7.58 -18.08 -19.39
C PHE A 181 -8.00 -19.54 -19.28
N ALA A 182 -8.96 -19.89 -18.41
CA ALA A 182 -9.53 -21.23 -18.36
C ALA A 182 -10.27 -21.56 -19.67
N VAL A 183 -11.08 -20.62 -20.18
CA VAL A 183 -11.79 -20.81 -21.46
C VAL A 183 -10.79 -20.93 -22.62
N LEU A 184 -9.79 -20.05 -22.68
CA LEU A 184 -8.74 -20.12 -23.71
C LEU A 184 -7.93 -21.43 -23.61
N GLY A 185 -7.65 -21.88 -22.38
CA GLY A 185 -6.93 -23.11 -22.11
C GLY A 185 -7.70 -24.33 -22.64
N ILE A 186 -8.99 -24.43 -22.33
CA ILE A 186 -9.86 -25.50 -22.82
C ILE A 186 -9.95 -25.47 -24.35
N ALA A 187 -10.14 -24.29 -24.95
CA ALA A 187 -10.22 -24.14 -26.41
C ALA A 187 -8.92 -24.61 -27.10
N SER A 188 -7.76 -24.35 -26.50
CA SER A 188 -6.46 -24.70 -27.08
C SER A 188 -6.18 -26.21 -27.16
N VAL A 189 -6.87 -27.04 -26.36
CA VAL A 189 -6.75 -28.51 -26.42
C VAL A 189 -7.17 -29.04 -27.79
N SER A 190 -8.13 -28.37 -28.44
CA SER A 190 -8.60 -28.74 -29.79
C SER A 190 -7.59 -28.45 -30.90
N ILE A 191 -6.56 -27.64 -30.61
CA ILE A 191 -5.53 -27.21 -31.57
C ILE A 191 -4.23 -27.99 -31.36
N SER A 192 -3.84 -28.26 -30.11
CA SER A 192 -2.59 -28.94 -29.78
C SER A 192 -2.68 -29.69 -28.45
N ALA A 193 -2.08 -30.88 -28.38
CA ALA A 193 -1.99 -31.67 -27.15
C ALA A 193 -1.29 -30.91 -25.99
N ASN A 194 -0.39 -29.97 -26.32
CA ASN A 194 0.29 -29.11 -25.35
C ASN A 194 -0.36 -27.72 -25.21
N GLY A 195 -1.46 -27.46 -25.92
CA GLY A 195 -2.13 -26.16 -25.97
C GLY A 195 -2.50 -25.64 -24.57
N PHE A 196 -3.13 -26.50 -23.76
CA PHE A 196 -3.56 -26.14 -22.41
C PHE A 196 -2.38 -25.70 -21.53
N GLY A 197 -1.26 -26.44 -21.59
CA GLY A 197 -0.05 -26.11 -20.84
C GLY A 197 0.56 -24.77 -21.26
N ALA A 198 0.62 -24.52 -22.57
CA ALA A 198 1.13 -23.25 -23.11
C ALA A 198 0.26 -22.06 -22.69
N VAL A 199 -1.08 -22.20 -22.78
CA VAL A 199 -2.01 -21.15 -22.32
C VAL A 199 -1.87 -20.91 -20.82
N ASN A 200 -1.75 -21.96 -20.00
CA ASN A 200 -1.60 -21.80 -18.55
C ASN A 200 -0.28 -21.08 -18.17
N MET A 201 0.82 -21.39 -18.87
CA MET A 201 2.09 -20.69 -18.66
C MET A 201 1.97 -19.19 -18.99
N LEU A 202 1.38 -18.87 -20.16
CA LEU A 202 1.13 -17.48 -20.56
C LEU A 202 0.16 -16.78 -19.62
N ALA A 203 -0.89 -17.48 -19.19
CA ALA A 203 -1.88 -16.97 -18.23
C ALA A 203 -1.20 -16.55 -16.93
N THR A 204 -0.29 -17.37 -16.40
CA THR A 204 0.43 -17.05 -15.17
C THR A 204 1.29 -15.79 -15.34
N ILE A 205 2.00 -15.66 -16.46
CA ILE A 205 2.83 -14.47 -16.74
C ILE A 205 1.95 -13.22 -16.88
N ILE A 206 0.87 -13.29 -17.66
CA ILE A 206 -0.04 -12.16 -17.88
C ILE A 206 -0.77 -11.78 -16.58
N MET A 207 -1.21 -12.75 -15.79
CA MET A 207 -1.85 -12.48 -14.49
C MET A 207 -0.89 -11.74 -13.55
N ASN A 208 0.35 -12.21 -13.41
CA ASN A 208 1.35 -11.50 -12.60
C ASN A 208 1.59 -10.09 -13.14
N PHE A 209 1.73 -9.94 -14.46
CA PHE A 209 1.90 -8.64 -15.08
C PHE A 209 0.73 -7.71 -14.75
N VAL A 210 -0.52 -8.12 -14.97
CA VAL A 210 -1.70 -7.28 -14.69
C VAL A 210 -1.78 -6.92 -13.20
N LEU A 211 -1.53 -7.86 -12.31
CA LEU A 211 -1.60 -7.60 -10.87
C LEU A 211 -0.54 -6.60 -10.41
N PHE A 212 0.73 -6.83 -10.74
CA PHE A 212 1.82 -5.97 -10.27
C PHE A 212 1.92 -4.65 -11.06
N PHE A 213 1.62 -4.64 -12.35
CA PHE A 213 1.78 -3.46 -13.19
C PHE A 213 0.54 -2.55 -13.23
N LEU A 214 -0.68 -3.08 -13.05
CA LEU A 214 -1.91 -2.31 -13.20
C LEU A 214 -2.68 -2.20 -11.88
N VAL A 215 -3.00 -3.34 -11.25
CA VAL A 215 -3.89 -3.35 -10.09
C VAL A 215 -3.19 -2.80 -8.85
N MET A 216 -1.99 -3.28 -8.55
CA MET A 216 -1.22 -2.86 -7.38
C MET A 216 -0.93 -1.35 -7.34
N PRO A 217 -0.38 -0.70 -8.38
CA PRO A 217 -0.12 0.74 -8.33
C PRO A 217 -1.42 1.56 -8.18
N TYR A 218 -2.51 1.12 -8.80
CA TYR A 218 -3.82 1.75 -8.64
C TYR A 218 -4.30 1.67 -7.18
N MET A 219 -4.27 0.47 -6.59
CA MET A 219 -4.69 0.27 -5.20
C MET A 219 -3.77 0.97 -4.20
N VAL A 220 -2.46 1.03 -4.46
CA VAL A 220 -1.51 1.76 -3.61
C VAL A 220 -1.76 3.27 -3.68
N MET A 221 -2.06 3.83 -4.86
CA MET A 221 -2.42 5.25 -4.97
C MET A 221 -3.72 5.57 -4.22
N PHE A 222 -4.73 4.69 -4.32
CA PHE A 222 -5.97 4.76 -3.54
C PHE A 222 -5.68 4.75 -2.02
N GLN A 223 -4.84 3.82 -1.56
CA GLN A 223 -4.45 3.68 -0.15
C GLN A 223 -3.76 4.94 0.39
N ASN A 224 -2.76 5.45 -0.32
CA ASN A 224 -2.01 6.64 0.09
C ASN A 224 -2.91 7.89 0.14
N ARG A 225 -3.88 8.01 -0.78
CA ARG A 225 -4.87 9.09 -0.76
C ARG A 225 -5.80 8.99 0.44
N CYS A 226 -6.33 7.80 0.72
CA CYS A 226 -7.15 7.55 1.92
C CYS A 226 -6.38 7.86 3.20
N MET A 227 -5.11 7.49 3.26
CA MET A 227 -4.23 7.67 4.41
C MET A 227 -4.04 9.14 4.77
N GLY A 228 -3.75 10.00 3.79
CA GLY A 228 -3.63 11.45 4.04
C GLY A 228 -4.97 12.12 4.40
N LEU A 229 -6.07 11.75 3.71
CA LEU A 229 -7.40 12.34 3.97
C LEU A 229 -8.01 11.91 5.32
N VAL A 230 -7.69 10.71 5.80
CA VAL A 230 -8.16 10.23 7.10
C VAL A 230 -7.38 10.91 8.22
N TYR A 231 -6.08 11.10 8.01
CA TYR A 231 -5.25 11.88 8.94
C TYR A 231 -5.77 13.32 9.10
N SER A 232 -6.16 13.98 7.99
CA SER A 232 -6.69 15.36 8.04
C SER A 232 -8.03 15.51 8.76
N LEU A 233 -8.68 14.41 9.16
CA LEU A 233 -9.88 14.46 10.00
C LEU A 233 -9.56 14.69 11.49
N GLY A 234 -8.33 14.38 11.91
CA GLY A 234 -7.91 14.44 13.30
C GLY A 234 -6.81 15.43 13.62
N SER A 235 -6.12 15.95 12.59
CA SER A 235 -5.06 16.95 12.69
C SER A 235 -5.60 18.38 12.70
#